data_AF-A0A344W499-F1
#
_entry.id   AF-A0A344W499-F1
#
_cell.length_a   1.000
_cell.length_b   1.000
_cell.length_c   1.000
_cell.angle_alpha   90.00
_cell.angle_beta   90.00
_cell.angle_gamma   90.00
#
_symmetry.space_group_name_H-M   'P 1'
#
loop_
_entity.id
_entity.type
_entity.pdbx_description
1 polymer ?
#
loop_
_entity_poly.entity_id
_entity_poly.type
_entity_poly.pdbx_seq_one_letter_code
_entity_poly.pdbx_strand_id
1 'polypeptide(L)'
;MAIVLSILNLAVAVLFVFVGTKKAFRPIPELAGQMPWVNTFSKRTVRLIGFAELAGGLGLVLPGIVGLGLLIPLIAALCLAILMIGAAVYHLRFKDNKGAIPSIVLAGILLILAMYMVF
;
A
#
# COMPACT_ATOMS: atom_id res chain seq x y z
N MET A 1 -15.87 -2.70 17.73
CA MET A 1 -15.66 -2.78 16.27
C MET A 1 -14.83 -1.61 15.74
N ALA A 2 -15.28 -0.36 15.91
CA ALA A 2 -14.60 0.84 15.40
C ALA A 2 -13.12 0.96 15.82
N ILE A 3 -12.81 0.79 17.12
CA ILE A 3 -11.44 0.90 17.65
C ILE A 3 -10.48 -0.08 16.95
N VAL A 4 -10.92 -1.33 16.71
CA VAL A 4 -10.11 -2.35 16.04
C VAL A 4 -9.77 -1.93 14.61
N LEU A 5 -10.75 -1.41 13.86
CA LEU A 5 -10.56 -0.95 12.49
C LEU A 5 -9.71 0.33 12.43
N SER A 6 -9.83 1.23 13.39
CA SER A 6 -8.97 2.42 13.49
C SER A 6 -7.51 2.04 13.76
N ILE A 7 -7.26 1.09 14.66
CA ILE A 7 -5.90 0.58 14.93
C ILE A 7 -5.35 -0.10 13.66
N LEU A 8 -6.16 -0.92 12.99
CA LEU A 8 -5.77 -1.58 11.75
C LEU A 8 -5.45 -0.56 10.65
N ASN A 9 -6.27 0.47 10.49
CA ASN A 9 -6.04 1.56 9.54
C ASN A 9 -4.71 2.26 9.80
N LEU A 10 -4.43 2.61 11.06
CA LEU A 10 -3.17 3.24 11.45
C LEU A 10 -1.97 2.32 11.16
N ALA A 11 -2.07 1.03 11.50
CA ALA A 11 -1.01 0.06 11.24
C ALA A 11 -0.72 -0.10 9.74
N VAL A 12 -1.76 -0.22 8.92
CA VAL A 12 -1.66 -0.32 7.46
C VAL A 12 -1.06 0.95 6.87
N ALA A 13 -1.49 2.13 7.33
CA ALA A 13 -0.96 3.40 6.89
C ALA A 13 0.54 3.53 7.19
N VAL A 14 0.96 3.22 8.42
CA VAL A 14 2.38 3.23 8.81
C VAL A 14 3.20 2.28 7.93
N LEU A 15 2.67 1.08 7.65
CA LEU A 15 3.31 0.11 6.76
C LEU A 15 3.51 0.69 5.36
N PHE A 16 2.47 1.29 4.77
CA PHE A 16 2.56 1.88 3.42
C PHE A 16 3.46 3.11 3.36
N VAL A 17 3.44 3.97 4.38
CA VAL A 17 4.38 5.09 4.49
C VAL A 17 5.81 4.55 4.54
N PHE A 18 6.09 3.54 5.35
CA PHE A 18 7.42 2.97 5.48
C PHE A 18 7.91 2.29 4.20
N VAL A 19 7.08 1.43 3.60
CA VAL A 19 7.43 0.69 2.38
C VAL A 19 7.51 1.64 1.17
N GLY A 20 6.56 2.55 1.04
CA GLY A 20 6.52 3.57 -0.01
C GLY A 20 7.74 4.49 0.05
N THR A 21 8.11 4.97 1.23
CA THR A 21 9.35 5.77 1.43
C THR A 21 10.58 5.00 0.99
N LYS A 22 10.69 3.70 1.34
CA LYS A 22 11.83 2.89 0.89
C LYS A 22 11.89 2.81 -0.64
N LYS A 23 10.78 2.52 -1.31
CA LYS A 23 10.72 2.42 -2.78
C LYS A 23 10.91 3.78 -3.47
N ALA A 24 10.48 4.87 -2.85
CA ALA A 24 10.61 6.23 -3.39
C ALA A 24 12.03 6.78 -3.30
N PHE A 25 12.78 6.46 -2.23
CA PHE A 25 14.05 7.15 -1.95
C PHE A 25 15.29 6.24 -1.94
N ARG A 26 15.19 4.95 -1.58
CA ARG A 26 16.40 4.11 -1.48
C ARG A 26 17.03 3.80 -2.84
N PRO A 27 18.36 3.58 -2.93
CA PRO A 27 18.99 3.13 -4.16
C PRO A 27 18.38 1.83 -4.69
N ILE A 28 18.19 1.76 -6.01
CA ILE A 28 17.62 0.59 -6.70
C ILE A 28 18.41 -0.72 -6.43
N PRO A 29 19.76 -0.72 -6.41
CA PRO A 29 20.52 -1.92 -6.07
C PRO A 29 20.24 -2.46 -4.66
N GLU A 30 20.07 -1.58 -3.67
CA GLU A 30 19.72 -2.00 -2.30
C GLU A 30 18.31 -2.58 -2.23
N LEU A 31 17.37 -1.98 -2.97
CA LEU A 31 16.00 -2.48 -3.08
C LEU A 31 15.97 -3.86 -3.75
N ALA A 32 16.75 -4.06 -4.81
CA ALA A 32 16.84 -5.32 -5.54
C ALA A 32 17.28 -6.49 -4.65
N GLY A 33 18.12 -6.25 -3.64
CA GLY A 33 18.54 -7.28 -2.68
C GLY A 33 17.42 -7.80 -1.77
N GLN A 34 16.35 -7.02 -1.57
CA GLN A 34 15.20 -7.39 -0.76
C GLN A 34 13.94 -7.68 -1.59
N MET A 35 13.85 -7.08 -2.77
CA MET A 35 12.68 -7.07 -3.64
C MET A 35 13.13 -7.36 -5.09
N PRO A 36 13.31 -8.63 -5.47
CA PRO A 36 13.84 -9.00 -6.79
C PRO A 36 13.04 -8.44 -7.97
N TRP A 37 11.72 -8.21 -7.79
CA TRP A 37 10.85 -7.62 -8.81
C TRP A 37 11.27 -6.20 -9.24
N VAL A 38 12.05 -5.49 -8.42
CA VAL A 38 12.56 -4.16 -8.77
C VAL A 38 13.45 -4.19 -10.02
N ASN A 39 14.05 -5.34 -10.34
CA ASN A 39 14.88 -5.53 -11.52
C ASN A 39 14.07 -5.83 -12.81
N THR A 40 12.80 -6.23 -12.69
CA THR A 40 11.95 -6.55 -13.85
C THR A 40 11.22 -5.33 -14.40
N PHE A 41 11.26 -4.20 -13.67
CA PHE A 41 10.65 -2.94 -14.08
C PHE A 41 11.67 -1.82 -14.22
N SER A 42 11.29 -0.77 -14.95
CA SER A 42 12.09 0.45 -15.02
C SER A 42 12.21 1.11 -13.64
N LYS A 43 13.35 1.78 -13.39
CA LYS A 43 13.56 2.57 -12.15
C LYS A 43 12.42 3.56 -11.91
N ARG A 44 11.91 4.18 -12.99
CA ARG A 44 10.80 5.14 -12.93
C ARG A 44 9.52 4.48 -12.41
N THR A 45 9.19 3.29 -12.88
CA THR A 45 8.01 2.53 -12.42
C THR A 45 8.10 2.22 -10.93
N VAL A 46 9.26 1.76 -10.46
CA VAL A 46 9.48 1.46 -9.03
C VAL A 46 9.31 2.71 -8.18
N ARG A 47 9.81 3.86 -8.63
CA ARG A 47 9.63 5.15 -7.96
C ARG A 47 8.16 5.58 -7.93
N LEU A 48 7.44 5.47 -9.04
CA LEU A 48 6.02 5.81 -9.10
C LEU A 48 5.20 4.96 -8.13
N ILE A 49 5.46 3.66 -8.06
CA ILE A 49 4.82 2.77 -7.08
C ILE A 49 5.14 3.22 -5.65
N GLY A 50 6.41 3.53 -5.36
CA GLY A 50 6.81 4.01 -4.05
C GLY A 50 6.13 5.32 -3.63
N PHE A 51 6.03 6.29 -4.55
CA PHE A 51 5.31 7.54 -4.29
C PHE A 51 3.80 7.31 -4.11
N ALA A 52 3.21 6.42 -4.90
CA ALA A 52 1.79 6.10 -4.78
C ALA A 52 1.46 5.40 -3.46
N GLU A 53 2.30 4.45 -3.03
CA GLU A 53 2.19 3.79 -1.72
C GLU A 53 2.37 4.79 -0.57
N LEU A 54 3.35 5.68 -0.67
CA LEU A 54 3.58 6.73 0.32
C LEU A 54 2.39 7.69 0.41
N ALA A 55 1.90 8.18 -0.72
CA ALA A 55 0.74 9.07 -0.79
C ALA A 55 -0.52 8.40 -0.25
N GLY A 56 -0.76 7.13 -0.59
CA GLY A 56 -1.89 6.36 -0.06
C GLY A 56 -1.78 6.16 1.45
N GLY A 57 -0.60 5.79 1.97
CA GLY A 57 -0.37 5.63 3.41
C GLY A 57 -0.61 6.93 4.18
N LEU A 58 -0.14 8.07 3.65
CA LEU A 58 -0.43 9.39 4.22
C LEU A 58 -1.92 9.75 4.13
N GLY A 59 -2.57 9.44 3.01
CA GLY A 59 -4.00 9.67 2.78
C GLY A 59 -4.91 8.88 3.73
N LEU A 60 -4.46 7.74 4.25
CA LEU A 60 -5.20 6.96 5.25
C LEU A 60 -5.19 7.59 6.66
N VAL A 61 -4.20 8.43 6.99
CA VAL A 61 -3.98 8.95 8.37
C VAL A 61 -4.18 10.45 8.48
N LEU A 62 -3.68 11.25 7.53
CA LEU A 62 -3.74 12.72 7.59
C LEU A 62 -5.16 13.27 7.79
N PRO A 63 -6.21 12.73 7.15
CA PRO A 63 -7.56 13.27 7.30
C PRO A 63 -8.10 13.20 8.73
N GLY A 64 -7.78 12.12 9.46
CA GLY A 64 -8.16 11.98 10.87
C GLY A 64 -7.44 12.96 11.82
N ILE A 65 -6.29 13.49 11.40
CA ILE A 65 -5.49 14.45 12.18
C ILE A 65 -5.93 15.89 11.87
N VAL A 66 -6.20 16.19 10.60
CA VAL A 66 -6.51 17.55 10.11
C VAL A 66 -8.02 17.83 10.10
N GLY A 67 -8.85 16.84 10.41
CA GLY A 67 -10.32 16.97 10.40
C GLY A 67 -10.90 17.00 8.99
N LEU A 68 -10.21 16.41 8.00
CA LEU A 68 -10.73 16.24 6.65
C LEU A 68 -11.68 15.04 6.64
N GLY A 69 -12.80 15.15 5.91
CA GLY A 69 -13.82 14.10 5.85
C GLY A 69 -13.32 12.75 5.29
N LEU A 70 -14.20 11.74 5.33
CA LEU A 70 -13.90 10.34 4.98
C LEU A 70 -13.59 10.08 3.49
N LEU A 71 -13.73 11.09 2.62
CA LEU A 71 -13.46 10.94 1.18
C LEU A 71 -11.97 10.66 0.86
N ILE A 72 -11.04 11.35 1.52
CA ILE A 72 -9.60 11.17 1.24
C ILE A 72 -9.12 9.78 1.70
N PRO A 73 -9.43 9.31 2.94
CA PRO A 73 -9.07 7.96 3.36
C PRO A 73 -9.70 6.88 2.48
N LEU A 74 -10.94 7.08 2.03
CA LEU A 74 -11.63 6.14 1.13
C LEU A 74 -10.89 6.01 -0.22
N ILE A 75 -10.58 7.13 -0.86
CA ILE A 75 -9.84 7.14 -2.13
C ILE A 75 -8.45 6.51 -1.93
N ALA A 76 -7.75 6.84 -0.84
CA ALA A 76 -6.46 6.26 -0.53
C ALA A 76 -6.52 4.73 -0.34
N ALA A 77 -7.53 4.24 0.39
CA ALA A 77 -7.74 2.81 0.61
C ALA A 77 -7.98 2.07 -0.72
N LEU A 78 -8.83 2.62 -1.60
CA LEU A 78 -9.12 2.04 -2.91
C LEU A 78 -7.90 2.04 -3.83
N CYS A 79 -7.15 3.15 -3.91
CA CYS A 79 -5.94 3.22 -4.71
C CYS A 79 -4.88 2.22 -4.25
N LEU A 80 -4.66 2.11 -2.93
CA LEU A 80 -3.75 1.11 -2.37
C LEU A 80 -4.24 -0.32 -2.65
N ALA A 81 -5.54 -0.57 -2.56
CA ALA A 81 -6.10 -1.89 -2.87
C ALA A 81 -5.84 -2.28 -4.33
N ILE A 82 -6.03 -1.35 -5.27
CA ILE A 82 -5.72 -1.56 -6.69
C ILE A 82 -4.23 -1.88 -6.89
N LEU A 83 -3.32 -1.15 -6.22
CA LEU A 83 -1.88 -1.44 -6.28
C LEU A 83 -1.55 -2.84 -5.74
N MET A 84 -2.16 -3.24 -4.63
CA MET A 84 -1.95 -4.55 -4.01
C MET A 84 -2.52 -5.69 -4.87
N ILE A 85 -3.65 -5.46 -5.56
CA ILE A 85 -4.18 -6.42 -6.55
C ILE A 85 -3.19 -6.57 -7.71
N GLY A 86 -2.66 -5.46 -8.25
CA GLY A 86 -1.64 -5.50 -9.29
C GLY A 86 -0.38 -6.26 -8.85
N ALA A 87 0.09 -6.02 -7.63
CA ALA A 87 1.21 -6.74 -7.02
C ALA A 87 0.90 -8.24 -6.86
N ALA A 88 -0.28 -8.60 -6.38
CA ALA A 88 -0.71 -9.99 -6.24
C ALA A 88 -0.72 -10.71 -7.58
N VAL A 89 -1.31 -10.11 -8.63
CA VAL A 89 -1.31 -10.68 -9.98
C VAL A 89 0.12 -10.88 -10.50
N TYR A 90 1.01 -9.91 -10.30
CA TYR A 90 2.42 -10.06 -10.66
C TYR A 90 3.05 -11.24 -9.94
N HIS A 91 3.01 -11.27 -8.60
CA HIS A 91 3.67 -12.32 -7.82
C HIS A 91 3.10 -13.72 -8.12
N LEU A 92 1.79 -13.85 -8.36
CA LEU A 92 1.18 -15.10 -8.78
C LEU A 92 1.67 -15.57 -10.16
N ARG A 93 1.80 -14.66 -11.14
CA ARG A 93 2.33 -14.98 -12.48
C ARG A 93 3.77 -15.50 -12.42
N PHE A 94 4.58 -14.96 -11.51
CA PHE A 94 5.98 -15.36 -11.34
C PHE A 94 6.18 -16.45 -10.26
N LYS A 95 5.10 -17.07 -9.77
CA LYS A 95 5.11 -18.12 -8.71
C LYS A 95 5.85 -17.69 -7.43
N ASP A 96 5.84 -16.40 -7.13
CA ASP A 96 6.43 -15.83 -5.93
C ASP A 96 5.38 -15.75 -4.81
N ASN A 97 5.19 -16.87 -4.12
CA ASN A 97 4.22 -16.95 -3.02
C ASN A 97 4.57 -16.00 -1.85
N LYS A 98 5.86 -15.67 -1.68
CA LYS A 98 6.32 -14.78 -0.60
C LYS A 98 5.84 -13.35 -0.80
N GLY A 99 5.71 -12.90 -2.05
CA GLY A 99 5.10 -11.60 -2.38
C GLY A 99 3.60 -11.65 -2.61
N ALA A 100 3.06 -12.76 -3.12
CA ALA A 100 1.63 -12.88 -3.44
C ALA A 100 0.73 -12.81 -2.19
N ILE A 101 1.07 -13.60 -1.15
CA ILE A 101 0.27 -13.68 0.08
C ILE A 101 0.09 -12.31 0.76
N PRO A 102 1.16 -11.55 1.08
CA PRO A 102 0.99 -10.25 1.73
C PRO A 102 0.23 -9.26 0.85
N SER A 103 0.41 -9.31 -0.48
CA SER A 103 -0.32 -8.45 -1.41
C SER A 103 -1.83 -8.73 -1.37
N ILE A 104 -2.23 -10.00 -1.37
CA ILE A 104 -3.64 -10.40 -1.29
C ILE A 104 -4.25 -10.00 0.06
N VAL A 105 -3.52 -10.26 1.16
CA VAL A 105 -3.98 -9.92 2.51
C VAL A 105 -4.16 -8.40 2.66
N LEU A 106 -3.18 -7.61 2.22
CA LEU A 106 -3.26 -6.15 2.27
C LEU A 106 -4.40 -5.62 1.40
N ALA A 107 -4.60 -6.17 0.20
CA ALA A 107 -5.75 -5.81 -0.64
C ALA A 107 -7.08 -6.05 0.07
N GLY A 108 -7.25 -7.22 0.70
CA GLY A 108 -8.45 -7.55 1.46
C GLY A 108 -8.69 -6.60 2.64
N ILE A 109 -7.64 -6.32 3.42
CA ILE A 109 -7.73 -5.38 4.56
C ILE A 109 -8.14 -3.99 4.08
N LEU A 110 -7.53 -3.48 3.01
CA LEU A 110 -7.83 -2.15 2.46
C LEU A 110 -9.27 -2.05 1.96
N LEU A 111 -9.81 -3.11 1.34
CA LEU A 111 -11.21 -3.16 0.91
C LEU A 111 -12.18 -3.18 2.10
N ILE A 112 -11.85 -3.92 3.17
CA ILE A 112 -12.64 -3.92 4.41
C ILE A 112 -12.65 -2.51 5.04
N LEU A 113 -11.49 -1.85 5.09
CA LEU A 113 -11.38 -0.48 5.59
C LEU A 113 -12.17 0.51 4.73
N ALA A 114 -12.09 0.41 3.40
CA ALA A 114 -12.87 1.23 2.47
C ALA A 114 -14.38 1.04 2.68
N MET A 115 -14.84 -0.21 2.84
CA MET A 115 -16.24 -0.51 3.12
C MET A 115 -16.71 0.12 4.43
N TYR A 116 -15.91 0.01 5.50
CA TYR A 116 -16.20 0.62 6.81
C TYR A 116 -16.29 2.15 6.77
N MET A 117 -15.61 2.81 5.84
CA MET A 117 -15.69 4.27 5.72
C MET A 117 -16.99 4.75 5.04
N VAL A 118 -17.72 3.83 4.39
CA VAL A 118 -18.96 4.13 3.65
C VAL A 118 -20.22 3.78 4.45
N PHE A 119 -20.18 2.72 5.24
CA PHE A 119 -21.31 2.18 6.01
C PHE A 119 -21.12 2.35 7.52
#